data_AF-V7HQ83-F1
#
_entry.id   AF-V7HQ83-F1
#
_cell.length_a   1.000
_cell.length_b   1.000
_cell.length_c   1.000
_cell.angle_alpha   90.00
_cell.angle_beta   90.00
_cell.angle_gamma   90.00
#
_symmetry.space_group_name_H-M   'P 1'
#
loop_
_entity.id
_entity.type
_entity.pdbx_description
1 polymer ?
#
loop_
_entity_poly.entity_id
_entity_poly.type
_entity_poly.pdbx_seq_one_letter_code
_entity_poly.pdbx_strand_id
1 'polypeptide(L)'
;MPRRWAGEAELAALIIARANAGKRVTLSPDTALFVGLKLMTASAKPTAAEVALMICDSRCERPCYPCQGKANVIVAAYGQSVKPPRS
;
A
#
# COMPACT_ATOMS: atom_id res chain seq x y z
N MET A 1 31.17 5.16 -2.05
CA MET A 1 30.14 5.64 -3.01
C MET A 1 28.79 5.11 -2.59
N PRO A 2 27.73 5.94 -2.49
CA PRO A 2 26.39 5.41 -2.24
C PRO A 2 25.98 4.56 -3.45
N ARG A 3 25.59 3.30 -3.21
CA ARG A 3 25.09 2.41 -4.28
C ARG A 3 23.88 3.08 -4.92
N ARG A 4 23.95 3.38 -6.22
CA ARG A 4 22.77 3.71 -7.02
C ARG A 4 22.02 2.41 -7.26
N TRP A 5 20.83 2.29 -6.70
CA TRP A 5 19.87 1.25 -7.04
C TRP A 5 19.40 1.44 -8.48
N ALA A 6 19.19 0.33 -9.19
CA ALA A 6 18.81 0.30 -10.59
C ALA A 6 17.33 0.68 -10.81
N GLY A 7 16.50 0.59 -9.78
CA GLY A 7 15.08 0.96 -9.88
C GLY A 7 14.30 0.87 -8.57
N GLU A 8 13.01 1.18 -8.66
CA GLU A 8 12.07 1.25 -7.52
C GLU A 8 11.97 -0.08 -6.76
N ALA A 9 11.96 -1.21 -7.49
CA ALA A 9 11.85 -2.54 -6.89
C ALA A 9 13.07 -2.91 -6.02
N GLU A 10 14.28 -2.52 -6.44
CA GLU A 10 15.50 -2.79 -5.69
C GLU A 10 15.59 -1.89 -4.44
N LEU A 11 15.18 -0.63 -4.57
CA LEU A 11 15.04 0.27 -3.42
C LEU A 11 14.02 -0.28 -2.40
N ALA A 12 12.87 -0.75 -2.85
CA ALA A 12 11.86 -1.35 -1.98
C ALA A 12 12.37 -2.61 -1.27
N ALA A 13 13.03 -3.51 -2.00
CA ALA A 13 13.63 -4.71 -1.43
C ALA A 13 14.68 -4.38 -0.35
N LEU A 14 15.50 -3.35 -0.58
CA LEU A 14 16.48 -2.89 0.42
C LEU A 14 15.81 -2.31 1.66
N ILE A 15 14.78 -1.48 1.50
CA ILE A 15 14.03 -0.90 2.61
C ILE A 15 13.44 -2.02 3.47
N ILE A 16 12.79 -3.02 2.85
CA ILE A 16 12.19 -4.17 3.53
C ILE A 16 13.27 -4.99 4.26
N ALA A 17 14.37 -5.32 3.59
CA ALA A 17 15.46 -6.09 4.18
C ALA A 17 16.07 -5.39 5.41
N ARG A 18 16.26 -4.06 5.35
CA ARG A 18 16.76 -3.29 6.49
C ARG A 18 15.75 -3.19 7.62
N ALA A 19 14.48 -2.97 7.31
CA ALA A 19 13.40 -2.92 8.30
C ALA A 19 13.27 -4.26 9.05
N ASN A 20 13.27 -5.39 8.33
CA ASN A 20 13.27 -6.73 8.93
C ASN A 20 14.49 -6.99 9.82
N ALA A 21 15.63 -6.39 9.49
CA ALA A 21 16.83 -6.45 10.32
C ALA A 21 16.85 -5.43 11.48
N GLY A 22 15.76 -4.68 11.72
CA GLY A 22 15.67 -3.65 12.76
C GLY A 22 16.56 -2.42 12.51
N LYS A 23 17.02 -2.22 11.28
CA LYS A 23 17.99 -1.18 10.91
C LYS A 23 17.29 0.02 10.29
N ARG A 24 17.80 1.21 10.59
CA ARG A 24 17.35 2.46 9.96
C ARG A 24 17.74 2.50 8.48
N VAL A 25 16.93 3.19 7.69
CA VAL A 25 17.19 3.54 6.28
C VAL A 25 17.28 5.05 6.17
N THR A 26 18.30 5.55 5.49
CA THR A 26 18.45 6.97 5.17
C THR A 26 18.24 7.14 3.67
N LEU A 27 17.32 8.01 3.28
CA LEU A 27 16.97 8.29 1.89
C LEU A 27 17.58 9.63 1.46
N SER A 28 17.92 9.77 0.18
CA SER A 28 18.22 11.10 -0.40
C SER A 28 16.96 11.96 -0.45
N PRO A 29 17.07 13.30 -0.54
CA PRO A 29 15.90 14.18 -0.65
C PRO A 29 14.92 13.77 -1.76
N ASP A 30 15.42 13.49 -2.97
CA ASP A 30 14.57 13.08 -4.10
C ASP A 30 13.85 11.75 -3.84
N THR A 31 14.57 10.78 -3.26
CA THR A 31 14.00 9.47 -2.92
C THR A 31 12.98 9.59 -1.80
N ALA A 32 13.24 10.45 -0.81
CA ALA A 32 12.33 10.71 0.30
C ALA A 32 11.03 11.38 -0.19
N LEU A 33 11.14 12.35 -1.11
CA LEU A 33 9.97 12.97 -1.75
C LEU A 33 9.14 11.93 -2.51
N PHE A 34 9.80 11.11 -3.32
CA PHE A 34 9.14 10.04 -4.07
C PHE A 34 8.39 9.05 -3.15
N VAL A 35 9.07 8.56 -2.10
CA VAL A 35 8.45 7.67 -1.11
C VAL A 35 7.29 8.36 -0.38
N GLY A 36 7.45 9.63 -0.01
CA GLY A 36 6.40 10.43 0.61
C GLY A 36 5.14 10.52 -0.25
N LEU A 37 5.28 10.83 -1.54
CA LEU A 37 4.15 10.89 -2.48
C LEU A 37 3.46 9.53 -2.64
N LYS A 38 4.23 8.43 -2.69
CA LYS A 38 3.66 7.07 -2.75
C LYS A 38 2.90 6.71 -1.48
N LEU A 39 3.40 7.10 -0.31
CA LEU A 39 2.72 6.88 0.97
C LEU A 39 1.42 7.69 1.08
N MET A 40 1.43 8.97 0.65
CA MET A 40 0.22 9.79 0.60
C MET A 40 -0.82 9.18 -0.34
N THR A 41 -0.38 8.72 -1.51
CA THR A 41 -1.27 8.06 -2.48
C THR A 41 -1.83 6.76 -1.91
N ALA A 42 -1.00 5.95 -1.24
CA ALA A 42 -1.45 4.72 -0.60
C ALA A 42 -2.49 5.00 0.50
N SER A 43 -2.27 6.03 1.33
CA SER A 43 -3.21 6.44 2.37
C SER A 43 -4.60 6.80 1.80
N ALA A 44 -4.63 7.45 0.63
CA ALA A 44 -5.87 7.83 -0.05
C ALA A 44 -6.60 6.68 -0.78
N LYS A 45 -6.00 5.49 -0.87
CA LYS A 45 -6.65 4.35 -1.55
C LYS A 45 -7.78 3.79 -0.68
N PRO A 46 -8.91 3.40 -1.28
CA PRO A 46 -9.99 2.78 -0.53
C PRO A 46 -9.59 1.39 -0.02
N THR A 47 -10.11 1.05 1.14
CA THR A 47 -10.02 -0.28 1.74
C THR A 47 -10.90 -1.28 0.99
N ALA A 48 -10.62 -2.57 1.14
CA ALA A 48 -11.47 -3.63 0.57
C ALA A 48 -12.92 -3.56 1.08
N ALA A 49 -13.15 -3.08 2.31
CA ALA A 49 -14.49 -2.89 2.84
C ALA A 49 -15.24 -1.75 2.12
N GLU A 50 -14.58 -0.62 1.89
CA GLU A 50 -15.16 0.52 1.16
C GLU A 50 -15.46 0.15 -0.30
N VAL A 51 -14.53 -0.56 -0.96
CA VAL A 51 -14.75 -1.08 -2.31
C VAL A 51 -15.89 -2.10 -2.33
N ALA A 52 -15.98 -2.99 -1.34
CA ALA A 52 -17.06 -3.97 -1.27
C ALA A 52 -18.43 -3.31 -1.08
N LEU A 53 -18.52 -2.23 -0.29
CA LEU A 53 -19.73 -1.42 -0.15
C LEU A 53 -20.12 -0.74 -1.46
N MET A 54 -19.15 -0.17 -2.20
CA MET A 54 -19.38 0.43 -3.51
C MET A 54 -19.88 -0.60 -4.54
N ILE A 55 -19.31 -1.80 -4.57
CA ILE A 55 -19.75 -2.88 -5.48
C ILE A 55 -21.14 -3.40 -5.10
N CYS A 56 -21.40 -3.48 -3.79
CA CYS A 56 -22.66 -3.96 -3.25
C CYS A 56 -23.81 -3.02 -3.62
N ASP A 57 -23.57 -1.69 -3.64
CA ASP A 57 -24.54 -0.68 -4.09
C ASP A 57 -25.88 -0.80 -3.34
N SER A 58 -25.81 -1.07 -2.03
CA SER A 58 -26.96 -1.35 -1.14
C SER A 58 -27.87 -2.52 -1.56
N ARG A 59 -27.45 -3.36 -2.51
CA ARG A 59 -28.22 -4.53 -2.97
C ARG A 59 -28.13 -5.72 -2.01
N CYS A 60 -27.14 -5.73 -1.13
CA CYS A 60 -27.03 -6.70 -0.05
C CYS A 60 -27.07 -5.99 1.30
N GLU A 61 -27.76 -6.59 2.27
CA GLU A 61 -27.87 -6.09 3.65
C GLU A 61 -26.48 -5.92 4.32
N ARG A 62 -25.52 -6.74 3.91
CA ARG A 62 -24.08 -6.62 4.22
C ARG A 62 -23.27 -7.03 2.98
N PRO A 63 -22.02 -6.57 2.81
CA PRO A 63 -21.18 -6.97 1.68
C PRO A 63 -21.09 -8.49 1.61
N CYS A 64 -21.72 -9.09 0.59
CA CYS A 64 -21.78 -10.54 0.44
C CYS A 64 -20.46 -11.11 -0.07
N TYR A 65 -20.28 -12.43 0.04
CA TYR A 65 -19.03 -13.11 -0.37
C TYR A 65 -18.59 -12.75 -1.81
N PRO A 66 -19.48 -12.68 -2.82
CA PRO A 66 -19.13 -12.18 -4.15
C PRO A 66 -18.62 -10.73 -4.19
N CYS A 67 -19.25 -9.81 -3.45
CA CYS A 67 -18.84 -8.40 -3.41
C CYS A 67 -17.47 -8.23 -2.73
N GLN A 68 -17.24 -8.99 -1.64
CA GLN A 68 -15.94 -9.02 -0.96
C GLN A 68 -14.85 -9.61 -1.88
N GLY A 69 -15.15 -10.68 -2.61
CA GLY A 69 -14.21 -11.29 -3.56
C GLY A 69 -13.76 -10.31 -4.63
N LYS A 70 -14.71 -9.61 -5.27
CA LYS A 70 -14.39 -8.57 -6.27
C LYS A 70 -13.60 -7.41 -5.66
N ALA A 71 -13.96 -6.97 -4.45
CA ALA A 71 -13.24 -5.91 -3.76
C ALA A 71 -11.79 -6.29 -3.46
N ASN A 72 -11.55 -7.53 -3.02
CA ASN A 72 -10.20 -8.03 -2.77
C ASN A 72 -9.36 -8.06 -4.04
N VAL A 73 -9.93 -8.45 -5.19
CA VAL A 73 -9.23 -8.44 -6.49
C VAL A 73 -8.86 -7.02 -6.90
N ILE A 74 -9.78 -6.06 -6.78
CA ILE A 74 -9.51 -4.65 -7.11
C ILE A 74 -8.40 -4.09 -6.20
N VAL A 75 -8.51 -4.32 -4.90
CA VAL A 75 -7.53 -3.84 -3.94
C VAL A 75 -6.16 -4.51 -4.12
N ALA A 76 -6.12 -5.79 -4.54
CA ALA A 76 -4.87 -6.46 -4.88
C ALA A 76 -4.22 -5.87 -6.14
N ALA A 77 -5.02 -5.52 -7.17
CA ALA A 77 -4.52 -4.95 -8.41
C ALA A 77 -4.03 -3.48 -8.25
N TYR A 78 -4.74 -2.68 -7.44
CA TYR A 78 -4.49 -1.25 -7.31
C TYR A 78 -3.78 -0.85 -6.02
N GLY A 79 -3.62 -1.76 -5.05
CA GLY A 79 -2.90 -1.59 -3.79
C GLY A 79 -3.79 -1.22 -2.60
N GLN A 80 -3.33 -1.58 -1.40
CA GLN A 80 -4.03 -1.35 -0.13
C GLN A 80 -3.63 -0.03 0.52
N SER A 81 -4.56 0.55 1.29
CA SER A 81 -4.21 1.61 2.25
C SER A 81 -3.30 1.07 3.34
N VAL A 82 -2.30 1.86 3.70
CA VAL A 82 -1.41 1.52 4.83
C VAL A 82 -2.18 1.81 6.10
N LYS A 83 -2.66 0.75 6.77
CA LYS A 83 -3.31 0.89 8.07
C LYS A 83 -2.26 1.43 9.07
N PRO A 84 -2.53 2.52 9.81
CA PRO A 84 -1.59 3.01 10.81
C PRO A 84 -1.34 1.91 11.86
N PRO A 85 -0.11 1.78 12.38
CA PRO A 85 0.17 0.85 13.46
C PRO A 85 -0.77 1.16 14.63
N ARG A 86 -1.43 0.12 15.16
CA ARG A 86 -2.21 0.25 16.40
C ARG A 86 -1.22 0.59 17.51
N SER A 87 -1.32 1.82 18.02
CA SER A 87 -0.68 2.28 19.25
C SER A 87 -1.20 1.53 20.46
#